data_AF-A0A948Z4R3-F1
#
_entry.id   AF-A0A948Z4R3-F1
#
_cell.length_a   1.000
_cell.length_b   1.000
_cell.length_c   1.000
_cell.angle_alpha   90.00
_cell.angle_beta   90.00
_cell.angle_gamma   90.00
#
_symmetry.space_group_name_H-M   'P 1'
#
loop_
_entity.id
_entity.type
_entity.pdbx_description
1 polymer ?
#
loop_
_entity_poly.entity_id
_entity_poly.type
_entity_poly.pdbx_seq_one_letter_code
_entity_poly.pdbx_strand_id
1 'polypeptide(L)'
;MHNKFPHLFEPFKISSVHLKNRITMAPLFTAYAHKDGTVSSLTLEHCEEIAKGGVGMMVVANAIVDESGSVSKHSLRVDDDRFLPGLSMLADTIKKKMWPLYSK
;
A
#
# COMPACT_ATOMS: atom_id res chain seq x y z
N MET A 1 -31.75 -14.63 3.68
CA MET A 1 -31.20 -13.30 3.98
C MET A 1 -30.82 -12.62 2.68
N HIS A 2 -31.37 -11.44 2.39
CA HIS A 2 -31.02 -10.71 1.17
C HIS A 2 -29.62 -10.09 1.36
N ASN A 3 -28.65 -10.44 0.51
CA ASN A 3 -27.31 -9.86 0.59
C ASN A 3 -27.39 -8.38 0.21
N LYS A 4 -27.20 -7.47 1.17
CA LYS A 4 -27.27 -6.02 0.95
C LYS A 4 -26.20 -5.49 -0.01
N PHE A 5 -25.11 -6.24 -0.20
CA PHE A 5 -23.99 -5.85 -1.05
C PHE A 5 -23.58 -7.00 -1.97
N PRO A 6 -24.37 -7.28 -3.03
CA PRO A 6 -24.18 -8.46 -3.87
C PRO A 6 -22.79 -8.50 -4.54
N HIS A 7 -22.23 -7.35 -4.88
CA HIS A 7 -20.98 -7.26 -5.65
C HIS A 7 -19.73 -6.98 -4.82
N LEU A 8 -19.85 -6.63 -3.54
CA LEU A 8 -18.75 -6.06 -2.75
C LEU A 8 -17.56 -7.04 -2.62
N PHE A 9 -17.88 -8.32 -2.39
CA PHE A 9 -16.90 -9.39 -2.21
C PHE A 9 -16.66 -10.21 -3.49
N GLU A 10 -17.30 -9.84 -4.61
CA GLU A 10 -17.07 -10.52 -5.88
C GLU A 10 -15.74 -10.07 -6.51
N PRO A 11 -15.01 -10.98 -7.17
CA PRO A 11 -13.82 -10.62 -7.93
C PRO A 11 -14.10 -9.55 -8.99
N PHE A 12 -13.11 -8.70 -9.24
CA PHE A 12 -13.19 -7.64 -10.22
C PHE A 12 -11.88 -7.50 -10.98
N LYS A 13 -11.97 -7.15 -12.26
CA LYS A 13 -10.81 -6.99 -13.14
C LYS A 13 -10.68 -5.55 -13.59
N ILE A 14 -9.49 -4.98 -13.40
CA ILE A 14 -9.13 -3.65 -13.89
C ILE A 14 -7.99 -3.84 -14.89
N SER A 15 -8.29 -3.72 -16.19
CA SER A 15 -7.33 -4.03 -17.26
C SER A 15 -6.73 -5.44 -17.07
N SER A 16 -5.42 -5.58 -16.86
CA SER A 16 -4.74 -6.86 -16.60
C SER A 16 -4.75 -7.31 -15.13
N VAL A 17 -5.18 -6.45 -14.20
CA VAL A 17 -5.12 -6.71 -12.75
C VAL A 17 -6.40 -7.39 -12.27
N HIS A 18 -6.26 -8.51 -11.56
CA HIS A 18 -7.37 -9.26 -10.98
C HIS A 18 -7.42 -9.01 -9.46
N LEU A 19 -8.53 -8.48 -8.97
CA LEU A 19 -8.78 -8.21 -7.56
C LEU A 19 -9.75 -9.26 -7.00
N LYS A 20 -9.48 -9.74 -5.79
CA LYS A 20 -10.33 -10.73 -5.10
C LYS A 20 -11.67 -10.17 -4.61
N ASN A 21 -11.78 -8.85 -4.48
CA ASN A 21 -12.99 -8.12 -4.08
C ASN A 21 -12.87 -6.65 -4.50
N ARG A 22 -13.94 -5.86 -4.26
CA ARG A 22 -14.02 -4.44 -4.61
C ARG A 22 -13.69 -3.50 -3.44
N ILE A 23 -13.01 -4.01 -2.42
CA ILE A 23 -12.64 -3.24 -1.22
C ILE A 23 -11.22 -2.72 -1.40
N THR A 24 -11.05 -1.42 -1.24
CA THR A 24 -9.76 -0.75 -1.47
C THR A 24 -9.35 0.05 -0.24
N MET A 25 -8.08 -0.05 0.15
CA MET A 25 -7.49 0.93 1.08
C MET A 25 -7.12 2.20 0.29
N ALA A 26 -7.76 3.31 0.66
CA ALA A 26 -7.46 4.62 0.10
C ALA A 26 -6.10 5.13 0.62
N PRO A 27 -5.44 6.07 -0.09
CA PRO A 27 -4.22 6.71 0.40
C PRO A 27 -4.45 7.36 1.77
N LEU A 28 -3.65 7.00 2.77
CA LEU A 28 -3.73 7.55 4.11
C LEU A 28 -2.35 8.01 4.58
N PHE A 29 -2.20 9.30 4.82
CA PHE A 29 -0.97 9.86 5.40
C PHE A 29 -0.92 9.57 6.91
N THR A 30 0.12 8.86 7.36
CA THR A 30 0.29 8.44 8.77
C THR A 30 1.46 9.12 9.48
N ALA A 31 2.32 9.84 8.75
CA ALA A 31 3.60 10.36 9.25
C ALA A 31 4.53 9.29 9.85
N TYR A 32 4.46 8.03 9.39
CA TYR A 32 5.29 6.94 9.90
C TYR A 32 6.66 6.81 9.24
N ALA A 33 6.91 7.42 8.08
CA ALA A 33 8.22 7.35 7.44
C ALA A 33 9.30 7.96 8.36
N HIS A 34 10.53 7.50 8.19
CA HIS A 34 11.68 8.13 8.83
C HIS A 34 11.84 9.57 8.35
N LYS A 35 12.52 10.41 9.15
CA LYS A 35 12.72 11.84 8.85
C LYS A 35 13.50 12.11 7.55
N ASP A 36 14.22 11.10 7.06
CA ASP A 36 14.98 11.15 5.81
C ASP A 36 14.16 10.70 4.59
N GLY A 37 12.88 10.31 4.81
CA GLY A 37 11.95 9.84 3.79
C GLY A 37 11.97 8.33 3.55
N THR A 38 12.78 7.58 4.28
CA THR A 38 12.85 6.11 4.15
C THR A 38 11.67 5.41 4.83
N VAL A 39 11.34 4.22 4.32
CA VAL A 39 10.29 3.35 4.89
C VAL A 39 10.71 2.92 6.29
N SER A 40 9.82 3.07 7.27
CA SER A 40 10.03 2.60 8.63
C SER A 40 9.32 1.27 8.91
N SER A 41 9.66 0.63 10.03
CA SER A 41 8.93 -0.56 10.51
C SER A 41 7.44 -0.27 10.74
N LEU A 42 7.10 0.91 11.27
CA LEU A 42 5.70 1.32 11.47
C LEU A 42 4.93 1.42 10.15
N THR A 43 5.59 1.89 9.08
CA THR A 43 4.99 1.90 7.74
C THR A 43 4.68 0.48 7.26
N LEU A 44 5.62 -0.46 7.45
CA LEU A 44 5.45 -1.86 7.07
C LEU A 44 4.33 -2.54 7.86
N GLU A 45 4.35 -2.40 9.19
CA GLU A 45 3.36 -2.99 10.09
C GLU A 45 1.95 -2.48 9.77
N HIS A 46 1.78 -1.18 9.56
CA HIS A 46 0.49 -0.60 9.20
C HIS A 46 -0.07 -1.18 7.89
N CYS A 47 0.76 -1.25 6.85
CA CYS A 47 0.35 -1.81 5.57
C CYS A 47 0.10 -3.31 5.65
N GLU A 48 0.88 -4.06 6.43
CA GLU A 48 0.68 -5.48 6.68
C GLU A 48 -0.68 -5.75 7.35
N GLU A 49 -1.03 -5.01 8.40
CA GLU A 49 -2.29 -5.21 9.11
C GLU A 49 -3.52 -4.94 8.21
N ILE A 50 -3.46 -3.89 7.38
CA ILE A 50 -4.55 -3.62 6.42
C ILE A 50 -4.61 -4.71 5.34
N ALA A 51 -3.46 -5.18 4.85
CA ALA A 51 -3.40 -6.27 3.87
C ALA A 51 -4.01 -7.58 4.42
N LYS A 52 -3.75 -7.90 5.70
CA LYS A 52 -4.38 -9.02 6.42
C LYS A 52 -5.89 -8.87 6.53
N GLY A 53 -6.40 -7.64 6.63
CA GLY A 53 -7.82 -7.31 6.64
C GLY A 53 -8.59 -7.70 5.36
N GLY A 54 -7.89 -8.14 4.32
CA GLY A 54 -8.53 -8.74 3.15
C GLY A 54 -8.93 -7.75 2.06
N VAL A 55 -8.39 -6.54 2.05
CA VAL A 55 -8.58 -5.59 0.94
C VAL A 55 -8.13 -6.20 -0.39
N GLY A 56 -8.86 -5.88 -1.47
CA GLY A 56 -8.54 -6.31 -2.83
C GLY A 56 -7.40 -5.48 -3.43
N MET A 57 -7.30 -4.20 -3.06
CA MET A 57 -6.26 -3.27 -3.51
C MET A 57 -5.86 -2.30 -2.38
N MET A 58 -4.63 -1.80 -2.41
CA MET A 58 -4.14 -0.74 -1.53
C MET A 58 -3.41 0.31 -2.35
N VAL A 59 -3.66 1.59 -2.05
CA VAL A 59 -2.87 2.71 -2.56
C VAL A 59 -2.08 3.28 -1.39
N VAL A 60 -0.75 3.22 -1.48
CA VAL A 60 0.15 3.79 -0.47
C VAL A 60 0.00 5.31 -0.47
N ALA A 61 0.23 5.93 0.70
CA ALA A 61 0.17 7.38 0.86
C ALA A 61 1.07 8.15 -0.14
N ASN A 62 0.87 9.47 -0.17
CA ASN A 62 1.70 10.37 -0.95
C ASN A 62 3.20 10.16 -0.67
N ALA A 63 3.98 10.10 -1.76
CA ALA A 63 5.43 10.09 -1.72
C ALA A 63 5.96 11.34 -2.42
N ILE A 64 7.01 11.93 -1.85
CA ILE A 64 7.65 13.14 -2.33
C ILE A 64 8.53 12.79 -3.54
N VAL A 65 8.29 13.48 -4.66
CA VAL A 65 9.02 13.34 -5.93
C VAL A 65 10.10 14.40 -6.13
N ASP A 66 10.12 15.44 -5.29
CA ASP A 66 11.16 16.46 -5.22
C ASP A 66 11.10 17.12 -3.84
N GLU A 67 12.26 17.36 -3.22
CA GLU A 67 12.36 17.90 -1.87
C GLU A 67 11.66 19.27 -1.71
N SER A 68 11.63 20.10 -2.75
CA SER A 68 10.94 21.40 -2.72
C SER A 68 9.42 21.28 -2.57
N GLY A 69 8.84 20.15 -2.98
CA GLY A 69 7.42 19.85 -2.83
C GLY A 69 7.07 19.15 -1.50
N SER A 70 8.02 19.04 -0.58
CA SER A 70 7.82 18.33 0.68
C SER A 70 6.80 19.04 1.59
N VAL A 71 5.74 18.32 1.93
CA VAL A 71 4.73 18.76 2.91
C VAL A 71 5.06 18.31 4.34
N SER A 72 5.94 17.32 4.49
CA SER A 72 6.35 16.79 5.79
C SER A 72 7.66 16.01 5.68
N LYS A 73 8.52 16.14 6.71
CA LYS A 73 9.74 15.31 6.85
C LYS A 73 9.43 13.84 7.10
N HIS A 74 8.18 13.50 7.47
CA HIS A 74 7.72 12.14 7.74
C HIS A 74 6.90 11.54 6.59
N SER A 75 7.10 12.05 5.37
CA SER A 75 6.55 11.48 4.14
C SER A 75 7.57 10.56 3.49
N LEU A 76 7.08 9.51 2.80
CA LEU A 76 7.94 8.69 1.95
C LEU A 76 8.55 9.54 0.84
N ARG A 77 9.75 9.18 0.38
CA ARG A 77 10.43 9.80 -0.77
C ARG A 77 10.63 8.80 -1.90
N VAL A 78 10.54 9.28 -3.13
CA VAL A 78 10.68 8.51 -4.38
C VAL A 78 11.54 9.26 -5.41
N ASP A 79 12.34 10.21 -4.95
CA ASP A 79 13.09 11.16 -5.77
C ASP A 79 14.59 10.83 -5.91
N ASP A 80 15.03 9.73 -5.31
CA ASP A 80 16.38 9.19 -5.42
C ASP A 80 16.36 7.65 -5.29
N ASP A 81 17.21 6.95 -6.04
CA ASP A 81 17.28 5.48 -6.04
C ASP A 81 17.62 4.89 -4.67
N ARG A 82 18.21 5.66 -3.76
CA ARG A 82 18.46 5.26 -2.37
C ARG A 82 17.19 4.82 -1.63
N PHE A 83 16.01 5.26 -2.07
CA PHE A 83 14.73 4.88 -1.46
C PHE A 83 14.18 3.55 -2.00
N LEU A 84 14.66 3.07 -3.15
CA LEU A 84 14.18 1.85 -3.79
C LEU A 84 14.18 0.63 -2.86
N PRO A 85 15.24 0.33 -2.08
CA PRO A 85 15.25 -0.86 -1.22
C PRO A 85 14.08 -0.87 -0.22
N GLY A 86 13.80 0.26 0.43
CA GLY A 86 12.69 0.39 1.38
C GLY A 86 11.33 0.28 0.68
N LEU A 87 11.18 0.93 -0.48
CA LEU A 87 9.94 0.91 -1.26
C LEU A 87 9.64 -0.49 -1.83
N SER A 88 10.67 -1.21 -2.29
CA SER A 88 10.56 -2.61 -2.71
C SER A 88 10.11 -3.50 -1.56
N MET A 89 10.73 -3.35 -0.38
CA MET A 89 10.34 -4.09 0.82
C MET A 89 8.89 -3.81 1.23
N LEU A 90 8.43 -2.55 1.13
CA LEU A 90 7.03 -2.19 1.36
C LEU A 90 6.09 -2.88 0.36
N ALA A 91 6.40 -2.82 -0.92
CA ALA A 91 5.60 -3.46 -1.97
C ALA A 91 5.52 -4.98 -1.77
N ASP A 92 6.64 -5.63 -1.44
CA ASP A 92 6.70 -7.07 -1.20
C ASP A 92 5.92 -7.47 0.06
N THR A 93 6.00 -6.68 1.12
CA THR A 93 5.23 -6.88 2.36
C THR A 93 3.73 -6.87 2.07
N ILE A 94 3.25 -5.88 1.31
CA ILE A 94 1.84 -5.77 0.90
C ILE A 94 1.46 -6.97 0.03
N LYS A 95 2.24 -7.28 -1.02
CA LYS A 95 1.94 -8.39 -1.95
C LYS A 95 1.87 -9.73 -1.25
N LYS A 96 2.83 -10.05 -0.38
CA LYS A 96 2.91 -11.32 0.34
C LYS A 96 1.68 -11.56 1.23
N LYS A 97 1.14 -10.50 1.83
CA LYS A 97 0.00 -10.58 2.76
C LYS A 97 -1.34 -10.54 2.02
N MET A 98 -1.44 -9.72 0.96
CA MET A 98 -2.65 -9.66 0.13
C MET A 98 -2.83 -10.92 -0.73
N TRP A 99 -1.72 -11.50 -1.20
CA TRP A 99 -1.69 -12.62 -2.14
C TRP A 99 -0.58 -13.65 -1.85
N PRO A 100 -0.72 -14.44 -0.78
CA PRO A 100 0.30 -15.41 -0.38
C PRO A 100 0.63 -16.46 -1.45
N LEU A 101 -0.26 -16.68 -2.42
CA LEU A 101 -0.09 -17.64 -3.51
C LEU A 101 0.80 -17.14 -4.66
N TYR A 102 1.07 -15.83 -4.78
CA TYR A 102 1.90 -15.24 -5.84
C TYR A 102 3.32 -14.86 -5.38
N SER A 103 3.74 -15.26 -4.17
CA SER A 103 5.05 -14.92 -3.60
C SER A 103 6.15 -15.96 -3.88
N LYS A 104 6.10 -16.65 -5.04
CA LYS A 104 7.13 -17.60 -5.47
C LYS A 104 7.96 -17.03 -6.60
#